data_AF-A0A1B6IBK0-F1
#
_entry.id   AF-A0A1B6IBK0-F1
#
_cell.length_a   1.000
_cell.length_b   1.000
_cell.length_c   1.000
_cell.angle_alpha   90.00
_cell.angle_beta   90.00
_cell.angle_gamma   90.00
#
_symmetry.space_group_name_H-M   'P 1'
#
loop_
_entity.id
_entity.type
_entity.pdbx_description
1 polymer ?
#
loop_
_entity_poly.entity_id
_entity_poly.type
_entity_poly.pdbx_seq_one_letter_code
_entity_poly.pdbx_strand_id
1 'polypeptide(L)'
;EKLYFRGDVQSSEFVEALVPHLSSVEELEIHVERLSPAAGKALKKCRGLKKLAFGGYFQSSELVKALMPFPYLEELSIPVENLCDEAARAFEGCGKLEKLCLDGHAHLQTS
;
A
#
# COMPACT_ATOMS: atom_id res chain seq x y z
N GLU A 1 -10.62 -10.84 9.56
CA GLU A 1 -11.82 -10.20 8.93
C GLU A 1 -11.45 -9.54 7.60
N LYS A 2 -12.42 -9.31 6.71
CA LYS A 2 -12.19 -8.71 5.38
C LYS A 2 -12.98 -7.41 5.25
N LEU A 3 -12.33 -6.35 4.79
CA LEU A 3 -12.93 -5.03 4.68
C LEU A 3 -12.68 -4.45 3.29
N TYR A 4 -13.77 -4.02 2.63
CA TYR A 4 -13.77 -3.53 1.26
C TYR A 4 -14.44 -2.17 1.21
N PHE A 5 -13.68 -1.12 0.89
CA PHE A 5 -14.20 0.22 0.61
C PHE A 5 -14.25 0.44 -0.89
N ARG A 6 -15.40 0.07 -1.47
CA ARG A 6 -15.70 0.23 -2.90
C ARG A 6 -16.59 1.45 -3.10
N GLY A 7 -16.14 2.39 -3.93
CA GLY A 7 -16.84 3.65 -4.16
C GLY A 7 -15.84 4.77 -4.41
N ASP A 8 -16.10 5.91 -3.80
CA ASP A 8 -15.24 7.09 -3.90
C ASP A 8 -13.86 6.84 -3.29
N VAL A 9 -12.88 7.58 -3.80
CA VAL A 9 -11.52 7.56 -3.28
C VAL A 9 -11.49 8.13 -1.86
N GLN A 10 -10.83 7.42 -0.95
CA GLN A 10 -10.68 7.82 0.45
C GLN A 10 -9.41 8.63 0.65
N SER A 11 -9.48 9.64 1.53
CA SER A 11 -8.36 10.53 1.79
C SER A 11 -7.30 9.91 2.70
N SER A 12 -6.12 10.52 2.74
CA SER A 12 -5.07 10.14 3.70
C SER A 12 -5.56 10.21 5.15
N GLU A 13 -6.27 11.29 5.50
CA GLU A 13 -6.81 11.51 6.85
C GLU A 13 -7.82 10.43 7.23
N PHE A 14 -8.66 10.02 6.29
CA PHE A 14 -9.61 8.92 6.52
C PHE A 14 -8.87 7.61 6.81
N VAL A 15 -7.88 7.25 5.99
CA VAL A 15 -7.08 6.03 6.19
C VAL A 15 -6.37 6.06 7.54
N GLU A 16 -5.76 7.20 7.89
CA GLU A 16 -5.08 7.39 9.18
C GLU A 16 -6.04 7.26 10.37
N ALA A 17 -7.25 7.80 10.26
CA ALA A 17 -8.29 7.68 11.29
C ALA A 17 -8.86 6.25 11.39
N LEU A 18 -8.91 5.51 10.28
CA LEU A 18 -9.44 4.16 10.21
C LEU A 18 -8.49 3.12 10.82
N VAL A 19 -7.20 3.23 10.53
CA VAL A 19 -6.16 2.25 10.90
C VAL A 19 -6.21 1.76 12.36
N PRO A 20 -6.36 2.62 13.39
CA PRO A 20 -6.43 2.19 14.79
C PRO A 20 -7.56 1.18 15.08
N HIS A 21 -8.59 1.15 14.24
CA HIS A 21 -9.74 0.28 14.37
C HIS A 21 -9.62 -1.02 13.55
N LEU A 22 -8.54 -1.20 12.78
CA LEU A 22 -8.31 -2.37 11.91
C LEU A 22 -7.52 -3.50 12.61
N SER A 23 -7.65 -3.63 13.93
CA SER A 23 -6.83 -4.56 14.73
C SER A 23 -7.06 -6.04 14.41
N SER A 24 -8.25 -6.40 13.89
CA SER A 24 -8.64 -7.77 13.53
C SER A 24 -8.80 -8.00 12.02
N VAL A 25 -8.51 -6.96 11.22
CA VAL A 25 -8.64 -7.02 9.75
C VAL A 25 -7.42 -7.71 9.16
N GLU A 26 -7.69 -8.69 8.31
CA GLU A 26 -6.69 -9.49 7.61
C GLU A 26 -6.59 -9.11 6.13
N GLU A 27 -7.68 -8.67 5.53
CA GLU A 27 -7.73 -8.22 4.14
C GLU A 27 -8.37 -6.82 4.08
N LEU A 28 -7.65 -5.85 3.51
CA LEU A 28 -8.13 -4.51 3.25
C LEU A 28 -8.01 -4.21 1.76
N GLU A 29 -9.14 -3.93 1.12
CA GLU A 29 -9.23 -3.33 -0.21
C GLU A 29 -9.84 -1.95 -0.06
N ILE A 30 -9.15 -0.92 -0.51
CA ILE A 30 -9.59 0.46 -0.37
C ILE A 30 -9.22 1.28 -1.59
N HIS A 31 -10.21 1.98 -2.14
CA HIS A 31 -9.97 2.99 -3.16
C HIS A 31 -9.47 4.26 -2.47
N VAL A 32 -8.28 4.73 -2.84
CA VAL A 32 -7.62 5.86 -2.18
C VAL A 32 -7.21 6.93 -3.18
N GLU A 33 -7.15 8.15 -2.68
CA GLU A 33 -6.37 9.20 -3.34
C GLU A 33 -4.87 8.90 -3.17
N ARG A 34 -4.02 9.85 -3.56
CA ARG A 34 -2.59 9.77 -3.28
C ARG A 34 -2.33 9.88 -1.77
N LEU A 35 -1.97 8.76 -1.15
CA LEU A 35 -1.77 8.67 0.29
C LEU A 35 -0.47 9.33 0.75
N SER A 36 -0.53 9.90 1.95
CA SER A 36 0.62 10.45 2.65
C SER A 36 1.57 9.34 3.15
N PRO A 37 2.87 9.61 3.31
CA PRO A 37 3.78 8.70 4.02
C PRO A 37 3.34 8.38 5.46
N ALA A 38 2.55 9.26 6.10
CA ALA A 38 2.02 9.01 7.43
C ALA A 38 0.95 7.91 7.42
N ALA A 39 0.06 7.93 6.42
CA ALA A 39 -0.92 6.86 6.18
C ALA A 39 -0.22 5.50 5.93
N GLY A 40 0.84 5.47 5.13
CA GLY A 40 1.66 4.25 4.92
C GLY A 40 2.25 3.71 6.22
N LYS A 41 2.83 4.58 7.06
CA LYS A 41 3.36 4.19 8.39
C LYS A 41 2.26 3.72 9.34
N ALA A 42 1.06 4.28 9.22
CA ALA A 42 -0.09 3.85 10.02
C ALA A 42 -0.51 2.43 9.63
N LEU A 43 -0.74 2.17 8.34
CA LEU A 43 -1.13 0.85 7.82
C LEU A 43 -0.16 -0.27 8.21
N LYS A 44 1.15 0.02 8.18
CA LYS A 44 2.19 -0.93 8.63
C LYS A 44 2.04 -1.40 10.09
N LYS A 45 1.30 -0.66 10.93
CA LYS A 45 1.03 -1.06 12.33
C LYS A 45 -0.09 -2.10 12.44
N CYS A 46 -0.86 -2.36 11.39
CA CYS A 46 -1.92 -3.37 11.36
C CYS A 46 -1.29 -4.78 11.31
N ARG A 47 -0.98 -5.35 12.49
CA ARG A 47 -0.30 -6.65 12.61
C ARG A 47 -1.09 -7.83 12.06
N GLY A 48 -2.42 -7.72 12.02
CA GLY A 48 -3.30 -8.74 11.44
C GLY A 48 -3.39 -8.71 9.93
N LEU A 49 -2.97 -7.60 9.29
CA LEU A 49 -3.19 -7.36 7.88
C LEU A 49 -2.22 -8.18 7.02
N LYS A 50 -2.79 -9.13 6.28
CA LYS A 50 -2.09 -10.04 5.37
C LYS A 50 -2.25 -9.64 3.92
N LYS A 51 -3.37 -9.02 3.56
CA LYS A 51 -3.64 -8.56 2.20
C LYS A 51 -4.02 -7.09 2.18
N LEU A 52 -3.32 -6.33 1.35
CA LEU A 52 -3.56 -4.91 1.16
C LEU A 52 -3.66 -4.63 -0.33
N ALA A 53 -4.81 -4.12 -0.75
CA ALA A 53 -5.05 -3.71 -2.13
C ALA A 53 -5.51 -2.24 -2.15
N PHE A 54 -4.76 -1.43 -2.88
CA PHE A 54 -5.16 -0.07 -3.21
C PHE A 54 -5.76 -0.02 -4.61
N GLY A 55 -6.96 0.55 -4.70
CA GLY A 55 -7.51 1.08 -5.93
C GLY A 55 -7.43 2.60 -5.95
N GLY A 56 -7.85 3.22 -7.04
CA GLY A 56 -7.86 4.68 -7.17
C GLY A 56 -6.60 5.22 -7.83
N TYR A 57 -5.97 6.22 -7.23
CA TYR A 57 -4.86 6.94 -7.86
C TYR A 57 -3.51 6.26 -7.68
N PHE A 58 -2.58 6.54 -8.59
CA PHE A 58 -1.20 6.11 -8.48
C PHE A 58 -0.53 6.71 -7.25
N GLN A 59 0.15 5.85 -6.50
CA GLN A 59 0.84 6.19 -5.27
C GLN A 59 2.30 6.54 -5.55
N SER A 60 2.90 7.32 -4.65
CA SER A 60 4.28 7.77 -4.80
C SER A 60 5.29 6.76 -4.25
N SER A 61 6.54 6.85 -4.71
CA SER A 61 7.62 6.01 -4.19
C SER A 61 7.88 6.21 -2.69
N GLU A 62 7.61 7.41 -2.19
CA GLU A 62 7.73 7.78 -0.77
C GLU A 62 6.70 7.05 0.08
N LEU A 63 5.47 6.86 -0.43
CA LEU A 63 4.48 6.03 0.25
C LEU A 63 4.96 4.58 0.33
N VAL A 64 5.45 4.02 -0.78
CA VAL A 64 5.95 2.64 -0.82
C VAL A 64 7.07 2.45 0.21
N LYS A 65 8.02 3.38 0.27
CA LYS A 65 9.10 3.40 1.27
C LYS A 65 8.58 3.52 2.70
N ALA A 66 7.50 4.25 2.93
CA ALA A 66 6.89 4.40 4.25
C ALA A 66 6.08 3.17 4.68
N LEU A 67 5.44 2.49 3.73
CA LEU A 67 4.65 1.28 3.93
C LEU A 67 5.56 0.05 4.15
N MET A 68 6.74 0.04 3.54
CA MET A 68 7.67 -1.10 3.60
C MET A 68 8.80 -0.91 4.62
N PRO A 69 9.45 -1.99 5.09
CA PRO A 69 9.00 -3.38 4.96
C PRO A 69 7.73 -3.62 5.78
N PHE A 70 6.78 -4.41 5.25
CA PHE A 70 5.56 -4.79 5.97
C PHE A 70 5.66 -6.27 6.37
N PRO A 71 6.08 -6.58 7.61
CA PRO A 71 6.56 -7.92 7.97
C PRO A 71 5.48 -9.01 8.00
N TYR A 72 4.21 -8.63 8.05
CA TYR A 72 3.07 -9.55 8.11
C TYR A 72 2.30 -9.67 6.79
N LEU A 73 2.63 -8.84 5.80
CA LEU A 73 1.89 -8.76 4.56
C LEU A 73 2.30 -9.90 3.63
N GLU A 74 1.31 -10.63 3.13
CA GLU A 74 1.42 -11.76 2.22
C GLU A 74 1.09 -11.34 0.78
N GLU A 75 0.11 -10.44 0.62
CA GLU A 75 -0.30 -9.94 -0.69
C GLU A 75 -0.39 -8.41 -0.69
N LEU A 76 0.28 -7.78 -1.67
CA LEU A 76 0.19 -6.34 -1.91
C LEU A 76 -0.21 -6.08 -3.36
N SER A 77 -1.23 -5.27 -3.54
CA SER A 77 -1.58 -4.65 -4.82
C SER A 77 -1.57 -3.13 -4.66
N ILE A 78 -0.70 -2.44 -5.37
CA ILE A 78 -0.58 -0.98 -5.28
C ILE A 78 -0.28 -0.39 -6.66
N PRO A 79 -1.08 0.59 -7.13
CA PRO A 79 -0.72 1.36 -8.30
C PRO A 79 0.39 2.35 -7.92
N VAL A 80 1.53 2.36 -8.61
CA VAL A 80 2.70 3.21 -8.32
C VAL A 80 3.08 4.03 -9.56
N GLU A 81 3.18 5.35 -9.39
CA GLU A 81 3.45 6.28 -10.50
C GLU A 81 4.87 6.11 -11.08
N ASN A 82 5.85 5.81 -10.23
CA ASN A 82 7.26 5.69 -10.61
C ASN A 82 7.93 4.56 -9.83
N LEU A 83 8.04 3.39 -10.46
CA LEU A 83 8.83 2.27 -9.96
C LEU A 83 10.29 2.45 -10.42
N CYS A 84 11.11 3.08 -9.57
CA CYS A 84 12.55 3.11 -9.74
C CYS A 84 13.25 2.05 -8.87
N ASP A 85 14.53 1.82 -9.13
CA ASP A 85 15.36 0.86 -8.37
C ASP A 85 15.35 1.15 -6.86
N GLU A 86 15.30 2.42 -6.44
CA GLU A 86 15.20 2.77 -5.02
C GLU A 86 13.85 2.38 -4.40
N ALA A 87 12.76 2.39 -5.18
CA ALA A 87 11.46 1.92 -4.72
C ALA A 87 11.43 0.38 -4.62
N ALA A 88 12.07 -0.32 -5.56
CA ALA A 88 12.21 -1.77 -5.51
C ALA A 88 12.98 -2.24 -4.27
N ARG A 89 14.04 -1.51 -3.87
CA ARG A 89 14.79 -1.80 -2.64
C ARG A 89 13.96 -1.64 -1.36
N ALA A 90 12.87 -0.87 -1.37
CA ALA A 90 12.01 -0.76 -0.21
C ALA A 90 11.35 -2.10 0.18
N PHE A 91 11.17 -3.01 -0.78
CA PHE A 91 10.61 -4.34 -0.53
C PHE A 91 11.62 -5.30 0.11
N GLU A 92 12.89 -4.92 0.23
CA GLU A 92 13.90 -5.69 0.95
C GLU A 92 13.45 -5.90 2.40
N GLY A 93 13.37 -7.17 2.83
CA GLY A 93 12.88 -7.52 4.18
C GLY A 93 11.38 -7.85 4.27
N CYS A 94 10.63 -7.85 3.16
CA CYS A 94 9.25 -8.36 3.11
C CYS A 94 9.23 -9.90 3.06
N GLY A 95 9.72 -10.56 4.11
CA GLY A 95 9.95 -12.01 4.12
C GLY A 95 8.70 -12.90 4.03
N LYS A 96 7.50 -12.31 4.13
CA LYS A 96 6.22 -13.02 3.98
C LYS A 96 5.49 -12.69 2.68
N LEU A 97 5.98 -11.75 1.88
CA LEU A 97 5.27 -11.31 0.69
C LEU A 97 5.34 -12.39 -0.38
N GLU A 98 4.19 -13.00 -0.67
CA GLU A 98 4.02 -14.07 -1.65
C GLU A 98 3.50 -13.54 -2.99
N LYS A 99 2.73 -12.46 -2.96
CA LYS A 99 2.17 -11.82 -4.16
C LYS A 99 2.39 -10.32 -4.11
N LEU A 100 3.00 -9.81 -5.18
CA LEU A 100 3.22 -8.39 -5.40
C LEU A 100 2.67 -8.02 -6.78
N CYS A 101 1.61 -7.22 -6.78
CA CYS A 101 1.06 -6.59 -7.96
C CYS A 101 1.38 -5.10 -7.92
N LEU A 102 2.21 -4.65 -8.85
CA LEU A 102 2.58 -3.26 -9.02
C LEU A 102 2.01 -2.80 -10.35
N ASP A 103 0.96 -1.99 -10.30
CA ASP A 103 0.39 -1.40 -11.52
C ASP A 103 1.04 -0.02 -11.71
N GLY A 104 1.81 0.16 -12.77
CA GLY A 104 2.58 1.38 -12.95
C GLY A 104 2.92 1.62 -14.40
N HIS A 105 2.98 2.89 -14.79
CA HIS A 105 3.58 3.27 -16.05
C HIS A 105 5.11 3.21 -15.88
N ALA A 106 5.74 2.14 -16.37
CA ALA A 106 7.18 2.18 -16.58
C ALA A 106 7.44 3.31 -17.60
N HIS A 107 8.03 4.42 -17.15
CA HIS A 107 8.61 5.37 -18.09
C HIS A 107 9.69 4.63 -18.88
N LEU A 108 9.32 4.13 -20.06
CA LEU A 108 10.27 3.82 -21.11
C LEU A 108 10.93 5.16 -21.43
N GLN A 109 12.10 5.42 -20.83
CA GLN A 109 12.98 6.47 -21.29
C GLN A 109 13.39 6.09 -22.72
N THR A 110 12.67 6.58 -23.71
CA THR A 110 13.16 6.63 -25.08
C THR A 110 14.34 7.59 -25.07
N SER A 111 15.52 7.03 -25.26
CA SER A 111 16.79 7.74 -25.44
C SER A 111 16.76 8.69 -26.62
#